data_AF-A0A529QGX5-F1
#
_entry.id   AF-A0A529QGX5-F1
#
_cell.length_a   1.000
_cell.length_b   1.000
_cell.length_c   1.000
_cell.angle_alpha   90.00
_cell.angle_beta   90.00
_cell.angle_gamma   90.00
#
_symmetry.space_group_name_H-M   'P 1'
#
loop_
_entity.id
_entity.type
_entity.pdbx_description
1 polymer ?
#
loop_
_entity_poly.entity_id
_entity_poly.type
_entity_poly.pdbx_seq_one_letter_code
_entity_poly.pdbx_strand_id
1 'polypeptide(L)' 'MDLASERQLIKQLKVAFDRNTTLIVSTHRYSMLELADRLIVIEQGRVVADGPKEQVIQALQKGSA' A
#
# COMPACT_ATOMS: atom_id res chain seq x y z
N MET A 1 11.16 -0.48 12.47
CA MET A 1 10.85 -1.91 12.69
C MET A 1 11.82 -2.73 11.88
N ASP A 2 12.33 -3.82 12.42
CA ASP A 2 13.07 -4.79 11.60
C ASP A 2 12.13 -5.53 10.62
N LEU A 3 12.71 -6.23 9.64
CA LEU A 3 11.98 -6.98 8.62
C LEU A 3 11.14 -8.14 9.18
N ALA A 4 11.49 -8.70 10.34
CA ALA A 4 10.77 -9.82 10.93
C ALA A 4 9.47 -9.33 11.59
N SER A 5 9.59 -8.29 12.42
CA SER A 5 8.48 -7.62 13.09
C SER A 5 7.47 -7.05 12.10
N GLU A 6 7.95 -6.48 10.99
CA GLU A 6 7.06 -5.98 9.92
C GLU A 6 6.28 -7.10 9.23
N ARG A 7 6.93 -8.21 8.87
CA ARG A 7 6.24 -9.36 8.25
C ARG A 7 5.19 -9.95 9.19
N GLN A 8 5.50 -10.01 10.48
CA GLN A 8 4.54 -10.45 11.49
C GLN A 8 3.34 -9.51 11.58
N LEU A 9 3.58 -8.19 11.58
CA LEU A 9 2.51 -7.19 11.57
C LEU A 9 1.61 -7.35 10.33
N ILE A 10 2.19 -7.46 9.12
CA ILE A 10 1.43 -7.67 7.88
C ILE A 10 0.56 -8.92 7.99
N LYS A 11 1.13 -10.03 8.47
CA LYS A 11 0.39 -11.29 8.63
C LYS A 11 -0.80 -11.14 9.58
N GLN A 12 -0.63 -10.43 10.69
CA GLN A 12 -1.70 -10.20 11.66
C GLN A 12 -2.79 -9.28 11.08
N LEU A 13 -2.41 -8.19 10.41
CA LEU A 13 -3.36 -7.24 9.83
C LEU A 13 -4.23 -7.87 8.73
N LYS A 14 -3.71 -8.83 7.95
CA LYS A 14 -4.49 -9.56 6.93
C LYS A 14 -5.69 -10.33 7.48
N VAL A 15 -5.68 -10.69 8.76
CA VAL A 15 -6.74 -11.50 9.40
C VAL A 15 -7.42 -10.79 10.56
N ALA A 16 -6.96 -9.59 10.93
CA ALA A 16 -7.44 -8.86 12.10
C ALA A 16 -8.83 -8.22 11.90
N PHE A 17 -9.24 -8.00 10.66
CA PHE A 17 -10.42 -7.23 10.32
C PHE A 17 -11.43 -8.06 9.52
N ASP A 18 -12.71 -7.80 9.75
CA ASP A 18 -13.78 -8.34 8.92
C ASP A 18 -13.88 -7.59 7.58
N ARG A 19 -14.73 -8.08 6.67
CA ARG A 19 -14.93 -7.47 5.35
C ARG A 19 -15.62 -6.10 5.40
N ASN A 20 -16.15 -5.69 6.55
CA ASN A 20 -16.87 -4.43 6.69
C ASN A 20 -16.00 -3.30 7.27
N THR A 21 -14.71 -3.58 7.47
CA THR A 21 -13.74 -2.65 8.00
C THR A 21 -12.80 -2.17 6.88
N THR A 22 -12.65 -0.85 6.72
CA THR A 22 -11.67 -0.26 5.80
C THR A 22 -10.38 0.08 6.55
N LEU A 23 -9.26 -0.51 6.12
CA LEU A 23 -7.93 -0.19 6.64
C LEU A 23 -7.26 0.85 5.73
N ILE A 24 -6.87 1.98 6.32
CA ILE A 24 -6.07 3.01 5.64
C ILE A 24 -4.63 2.96 6.17
N VAL A 25 -3.66 2.79 5.27
CA VAL A 25 -2.24 2.75 5.60
C VAL A 25 -1.51 3.86 4.84
N SER A 26 -0.84 4.75 5.58
CA SER A 26 0.11 5.70 5.02
C SER A 26 1.52 5.16 5.20
N THR A 27 2.20 4.88 4.08
CA THR A 27 3.52 4.23 4.09
C THR A 27 4.32 4.63 2.86
N HIS A 28 5.64 4.67 3.01
CA HIS A 28 6.60 4.73 1.91
C HIS A 28 7.27 3.38 1.64
N ARG A 29 6.87 2.32 2.38
CA ARG A 29 7.46 0.99 2.31
C ARG A 29 6.63 0.07 1.42
N TYR A 30 7.26 -0.51 0.40
CA TYR A 30 6.63 -1.41 -0.55
C TYR A 30 6.03 -2.68 0.07
N SER A 31 6.67 -3.23 1.10
CA SER A 31 6.19 -4.39 1.88
C SER A 31 4.76 -4.21 2.40
N MET A 32 4.41 -3.01 2.85
CA MET A 32 3.08 -2.71 3.39
C MET A 32 1.99 -2.67 2.31
N LEU A 33 2.36 -2.52 1.03
CA LEU A 33 1.40 -2.55 -0.09
C LEU A 33 0.75 -3.93 -0.26
N GLU A 34 1.30 -4.98 0.36
CA GLU A 34 0.65 -6.28 0.44
C GLU A 34 -0.73 -6.26 1.12
N LEU A 35 -1.01 -5.23 1.93
CA LEU A 35 -2.29 -5.05 2.64
C LEU A 35 -3.31 -4.24 1.83
N ALA A 36 -2.89 -3.61 0.73
CA ALA A 36 -3.71 -2.64 0.01
C ALA A 36 -4.36 -3.24 -1.24
N ASP A 37 -5.64 -2.94 -1.43
CA ASP A 37 -6.39 -3.21 -2.67
C ASP A 37 -6.31 -2.01 -3.65
N ARG A 38 -6.33 -0.80 -3.10
CA ARG A 38 -6.24 0.48 -3.81
C ARG A 38 -5.01 1.26 -3.34
N LEU A 39 -4.31 1.92 -4.25
CA LEU A 39 -3.15 2.75 -3.96
C LEU A 39 -3.42 4.19 -4.39
N ILE A 40 -3.13 5.14 -3.50
CA ILE A 40 -3.17 6.58 -3.77
C ILE A 40 -1.77 7.11 -3.54
N VAL A 41 -1.23 7.81 -4.54
CA VAL A 41 0.10 8.42 -4.49
C VAL A 41 -0.06 9.92 -4.38
N ILE A 42 0.59 10.49 -3.37
CA ILE A 42 0.59 11.93 -3.11
C ILE A 42 1.99 12.46 -3.31
N GLU A 43 2.14 13.45 -4.17
CA GLU A 43 3.37 14.20 -4.38
C GLU A 43 3.07 15.69 -4.30
N GLN A 44 3.88 16.43 -3.53
CA GLN A 44 3.74 17.89 -3.39
C GLN A 44 2.31 18.35 -3.04
N GLY A 45 1.61 17.57 -2.20
CA GLY A 45 0.24 17.87 -1.77
C GLY A 45 -0.83 17.60 -2.83
N ARG A 46 -0.51 16.92 -3.93
CA ARG A 46 -1.45 16.54 -4.99
C ARG A 46 -1.51 15.03 -5.15
N VAL A 47 -2.70 14.51 -5.47
CA VAL A 47 -2.86 13.11 -5.87
C VAL A 47 -2.37 12.96 -7.30
N VAL A 48 -1.28 12.22 -7.48
CA VAL A 48 -0.67 11.97 -8.80
C VAL A 48 -1.07 10.63 -9.40
N ALA A 49 -1.53 9.69 -8.56
CA ALA A 49 -2.11 8.42 -9.02
C ALA A 49 -3.12 7.90 -8.00
N ASP A 50 -4.17 7.25 -8.50
CA ASP A 50 -5.24 6.65 -7.71
C ASP A 50 -5.88 5.49 -8.50
N GLY A 51 -5.85 4.29 -7.93
CA GLY A 51 -6.46 3.13 -8.57
C GLY A 51 -6.07 1.79 -7.93
N PRO A 52 -6.41 0.66 -8.58
CA PRO A 52 -5.96 -0.67 -8.15
C PRO A 52 -4.44 -0.70 -8.01
N LYS A 53 -3.96 -1.29 -6.90
CA LYS A 53 -2.53 -1.32 -6.55
C LYS A 53 -1.64 -1.72 -7.72
N GLU A 54 -1.97 -2.80 -8.42
CA GLU A 54 -1.16 -3.34 -9.51
C GLU A 54 -1.06 -2.36 -10.69
N GLN A 55 -2.15 -1.67 -11.02
CA GLN A 55 -2.18 -0.68 -12.10
C GLN A 55 -1.33 0.54 -11.74
N VAL A 56 -1.46 1.04 -10.51
CA VAL A 56 -0.68 2.19 -10.03
C VAL A 56 0.81 1.86 -9.98
N ILE A 57 1.20 0.69 -9.47
CA ILE A 57 2.61 0.25 -9.45
C ILE A 57 3.18 0.18 -10.88
N GLN A 58 2.43 -0.39 -11.83
CA GLN A 58 2.86 -0.44 -13.22
C GLN A 58 3.00 0.95 -13.85
N ALA A 59 2.10 1.88 -13.53
CA ALA A 59 2.17 3.25 -14.02
C ALA A 59 3.42 3.98 -13.49
N LEU A 60 3.74 3.82 -12.20
CA LEU A 60 4.94 4.40 -11.59
C LEU A 60 6.24 3.84 -12.18
N GLN A 61 6.29 2.54 -12.46
CA GLN A 61 7.44 1.90 -13.11
C GLN A 61 7.67 2.42 -14.54
N LYS A 62 6.59 2.66 -15.29
CA LYS A 62 6.68 3.16 -16.69
C LYS A 62 7.05 4.64 -16.79
N GLY A 63 6.69 5.45 -15.78
CA GLY A 63 7.03 6.88 -15.72
C GLY A 63 8.45 7.20 -15.24
N SER A 64 9.22 6.18 -14.84
CA SER A 64 10.60 6.32 -14.32
C SER A 64 11.69 6.05 -15.38
N ALA A 65 11.35 6.12 -16.68
CA ALA A 65 12.27 5.95 -17.81
C ALA A 65 12.48 7.27 -18.56
#